data_AF-A0A960XSQ5-F1
#
_entry.id   AF-A0A960XSQ5-F1
#
_cell.length_a   1.000
_cell.length_b   1.000
_cell.length_c   1.000
_cell.angle_alpha   90.00
_cell.angle_beta   90.00
_cell.angle_gamma   90.00
#
_symmetry.space_group_name_H-M   'P 1'
#
loop_
_entity.id
_entity.type
_entity.pdbx_description
1 polymer ?
#
loop_
_entity_poly.entity_id
_entity_poly.type
_entity_poly.pdbx_seq_one_letter_code
_entity_poly.pdbx_strand_id
1 'polypeptide(L)'
;LEKQRLLDKTLIAVGTEFGRPAQFDNRGGRGHQGSAFSLILAGGGLNHMGAYGVTDEELGQKIEENPVSIPDFHATIHAAMGVDPHKELHESGRPVPITDGGKPIAALFA
;
A
#
# COMPACT_ATOMS: atom_id res chain seq x y z
N LEU A 1 0.37 21.20 -4.54
CA LEU A 1 0.21 20.96 -3.08
C LEU A 1 1.22 21.75 -2.26
N GLU A 2 2.52 21.63 -2.51
CA GLU A 2 3.57 22.37 -1.80
C GLU A 2 3.41 23.90 -1.87
N LYS A 3 3.24 24.46 -3.08
CA LYS A 3 3.02 25.91 -3.27
C LYS A 3 1.84 26.46 -2.45
N GLN A 4 0.85 25.62 -2.16
CA GLN A 4 -0.34 25.97 -1.39
C GLN A 4 -0.27 25.51 0.08
N ARG A 5 0.85 24.92 0.52
CA ARG A 5 1.04 24.36 1.88
C ARG A 5 -0.03 23.34 2.28
N LEU A 6 -0.45 22.51 1.32
CA LEU A 6 -1.47 21.48 1.52
C LEU A 6 -0.91 20.06 1.62
N LEU A 7 0.37 19.84 1.29
CA LEU A 7 0.94 18.49 1.18
C LEU A 7 0.83 17.71 2.49
N ASP A 8 1.13 18.34 3.62
CA ASP A 8 1.04 17.70 4.95
C ASP A 8 -0.40 17.36 5.36
N LYS A 9 -1.41 17.93 4.68
CA LYS A 9 -2.85 17.71 4.95
C LYS A 9 -3.53 16.90 3.86
N THR A 10 -2.79 16.43 2.86
CA THR A 10 -3.32 15.69 1.72
C THR A 10 -2.52 14.41 1.57
N LEU A 11 -3.14 13.27 1.86
CA LEU A 11 -2.56 11.98 1.54
C LEU A 11 -2.74 11.72 0.04
N ILE A 12 -1.64 11.45 -0.64
CA ILE A 12 -1.61 10.95 -2.01
C ILE A 12 -1.32 9.45 -1.92
N ALA A 13 -2.26 8.65 -2.43
CA ALA A 13 -2.08 7.22 -2.61
C ALA A 13 -2.15 6.90 -4.11
N VAL A 14 -1.08 6.30 -4.66
CA VAL A 14 -1.05 5.81 -6.03
C VAL A 14 -0.78 4.33 -5.99
N GLY A 15 -1.61 3.55 -6.67
CA GLY A 15 -1.49 2.10 -6.67
C GLY A 15 -1.88 1.46 -7.99
N THR A 16 -1.56 0.18 -8.09
CA THR A 16 -1.99 -0.72 -9.16
C THR A 16 -2.62 -1.95 -8.52
N GLU A 17 -3.35 -2.74 -9.30
CA GLU A 17 -3.89 -4.02 -8.82
C GLU A 17 -2.81 -5.13 -8.79
N PHE A 18 -1.82 -5.02 -9.68
CA PHE A 18 -0.70 -5.95 -9.82
C PHE A 18 0.44 -5.28 -10.62
N GLY A 19 1.63 -5.87 -10.55
CA GLY A 19 2.77 -5.53 -11.41
C GLY A 19 2.78 -6.32 -12.73
N ARG A 20 3.92 -6.25 -13.43
CA ARG A 20 4.22 -7.06 -14.62
C ARG A 20 5.58 -7.72 -14.47
N PRO A 21 5.69 -9.07 -14.56
CA PRO A 21 6.95 -9.78 -14.36
C PRO A 21 7.91 -9.47 -15.51
N ALA A 22 9.22 -9.45 -15.27
CA ALA A 22 10.22 -9.11 -16.30
C ALA A 22 10.17 -10.03 -17.54
N GLN A 23 9.75 -11.28 -17.37
CA GLN A 23 9.76 -12.31 -18.40
C GLN A 23 8.46 -12.37 -19.21
N PHE A 24 8.55 -12.90 -20.43
CA PHE A 24 7.38 -13.20 -21.26
C PHE A 24 6.76 -14.54 -20.88
N ASP A 25 5.44 -14.64 -21.01
CA ASP A 25 4.70 -15.90 -20.97
C ASP A 25 4.80 -16.66 -22.30
N ASN A 26 4.34 -17.91 -22.29
CA ASN A 26 4.37 -18.79 -23.48
C ASN A 26 3.48 -18.32 -24.64
N ARG A 27 2.73 -17.22 -24.48
CA ARG A 27 1.84 -16.63 -25.49
C ARG A 27 2.38 -15.28 -26.00
N GLY A 28 3.58 -14.88 -25.60
CA GLY A 28 4.21 -13.62 -26.00
C GLY A 28 3.71 -12.39 -25.22
N GLY A 29 2.89 -12.58 -24.19
CA GLY A 29 2.51 -11.55 -23.23
C GLY A 29 3.45 -11.55 -22.02
N ARG A 30 3.12 -10.78 -20.98
CA ARG A 30 3.85 -10.80 -19.68
C ARG A 30 2.99 -11.25 -18.49
N GLY A 31 1.68 -11.47 -18.65
CA GLY A 31 0.81 -11.85 -17.51
C GLY A 31 0.77 -10.84 -16.34
N HIS A 32 0.23 -11.23 -15.18
CA HIS A 32 0.12 -10.42 -13.96
C HIS A 32 1.17 -10.83 -12.91
N GLN A 33 1.84 -9.86 -12.29
CA GLN A 33 2.71 -10.08 -11.13
C GLN A 33 1.99 -9.65 -9.86
N GLY A 34 1.30 -10.59 -9.21
CA GLY A 34 0.57 -10.32 -7.96
C GLY A 34 1.40 -10.48 -6.68
N SER A 35 2.57 -11.13 -6.74
CA SER A 35 3.35 -11.46 -5.54
C SER A 35 4.24 -10.32 -5.03
N ALA A 36 4.67 -9.41 -5.91
CA ALA A 36 5.49 -8.26 -5.55
C ALA A 36 5.29 -7.14 -6.59
N PHE A 37 4.96 -5.93 -6.12
CA PHE A 37 4.83 -4.72 -6.93
C PHE A 37 4.89 -3.49 -6.04
N SER A 38 5.01 -2.31 -6.65
CA SER A 38 5.19 -1.05 -5.92
C SER A 38 3.88 -0.28 -5.80
N LEU A 39 3.71 0.35 -4.64
CA LEU A 39 2.65 1.30 -4.31
C LEU A 39 3.30 2.56 -3.76
N ILE A 40 2.62 3.70 -3.85
CA ILE A 40 3.17 4.99 -3.45
C ILE A 40 2.24 5.67 -2.44
N LEU A 41 2.83 6.12 -1.33
CA LEU A 41 2.24 7.07 -0.39
C LEU A 41 3.10 8.33 -0.33
N ALA A 42 2.46 9.49 -0.43
CA ALA A 42 3.10 10.80 -0.29
C ALA A 42 2.17 11.78 0.42
N GLY A 43 2.73 12.79 1.09
CA GLY A 43 1.98 13.76 1.88
C GLY A 43 1.28 13.15 3.11
N GLY A 44 0.24 13.82 3.58
CA GLY A 44 -0.57 13.38 4.73
C GLY A 44 0.16 13.45 6.08
N GLY A 45 1.29 14.15 6.14
CA GLY A 45 2.08 14.28 7.36
C GLY A 45 2.83 13.00 7.75
N LEU A 46 2.95 12.03 6.83
CA LEU A 46 3.70 10.80 7.06
C LEU A 46 5.22 11.05 7.05
N ASN A 47 5.94 10.24 7.80
CA ASN A 47 7.40 10.17 7.75
C ASN A 47 7.82 9.44 6.46
N HIS A 48 8.10 10.19 5.40
CA HIS A 48 8.52 9.63 4.12
C HIS A 48 9.97 9.12 4.17
N MET A 49 10.16 7.84 3.82
CA MET A 49 11.46 7.14 3.91
C MET A 49 12.05 6.76 2.53
N GLY A 50 11.40 7.16 1.43
CA GLY A 50 11.76 6.67 0.10
C GLY A 50 11.21 5.26 -0.15
N ALA A 51 12.06 4.36 -0.65
CA ALA A 51 11.67 2.96 -0.85
C ALA A 51 11.57 2.22 0.50
N TYR A 52 10.49 1.47 0.70
CA TYR A 52 10.27 0.63 1.88
C TYR A 52 9.94 -0.80 1.44
N GLY A 53 10.68 -1.76 1.97
CA GLY A 53 10.68 -3.14 1.47
C GLY A 53 11.77 -3.38 0.42
N VAL A 54 12.20 -4.63 0.31
CA VAL A 54 13.23 -5.06 -0.65
C VAL A 54 12.72 -6.29 -1.40
N THR A 55 12.94 -6.32 -2.72
CA THR A 55 12.71 -7.51 -3.55
C THR A 55 14.03 -8.05 -4.07
N ASP A 56 14.02 -9.30 -4.54
CA ASP A 56 15.20 -9.92 -5.15
C ASP A 56 15.79 -9.03 -6.26
N GLU A 57 17.12 -8.96 -6.32
CA GLU A 57 17.85 -8.12 -7.27
C GLU A 57 17.69 -8.56 -8.74
N GLU A 58 17.45 -9.86 -8.96
CA GLU A 58 17.47 -10.45 -10.30
C GLU A 58 16.23 -10.06 -11.11
N LEU A 59 15.03 -10.26 -10.55
CA LEU A 59 13.75 -10.10 -11.25
C LEU A 59 12.74 -9.25 -10.48
N GLY A 60 12.97 -8.94 -9.21
CA GLY A 60 12.05 -8.15 -8.37
C GLY A 60 10.69 -8.83 -8.15
N GLN A 61 10.66 -10.16 -8.09
CA GLN A 61 9.43 -10.95 -8.03
C GLN A 61 9.12 -11.51 -6.64
N LYS A 62 10.14 -11.63 -5.79
CA LYS A 62 10.10 -12.14 -4.44
C LYS A 62 10.47 -11.04 -3.48
N ILE A 63 9.76 -10.98 -2.36
CA ILE A 63 10.03 -10.02 -1.29
C ILE A 63 11.09 -10.64 -0.36
N GLU A 64 12.15 -9.89 -0.08
CA GLU A 64 13.26 -10.31 0.78
C GLU A 64 13.20 -9.62 2.16
N GLU A 65 12.81 -8.34 2.21
CA GLU A 65 12.73 -7.59 3.47
C GLU A 65 11.48 -6.73 3.57
N ASN A 66 11.00 -6.55 4.81
CA ASN A 66 9.88 -5.66 5.17
C ASN A 66 8.66 -5.78 4.25
N PRO A 67 8.04 -6.96 4.12
CA PRO A 67 6.87 -7.16 3.28
C PRO A 67 5.72 -6.26 3.73
N VAL A 68 5.04 -5.65 2.76
CA VAL A 68 3.81 -4.89 2.97
C VAL A 68 2.69 -5.61 2.24
N SER A 69 1.68 -6.05 2.99
CA SER A 69 0.49 -6.62 2.39
C SER A 69 -0.47 -5.53 1.91
N ILE A 70 -1.36 -5.85 0.96
CA ILE A 70 -2.45 -4.94 0.55
C ILE A 70 -3.33 -4.52 1.74
N PRO A 71 -3.72 -5.43 2.66
CA PRO A 71 -4.38 -5.03 3.89
C PRO A 71 -3.61 -4.00 4.72
N ASP A 72 -2.31 -4.18 4.94
CA ASP A 72 -1.48 -3.24 5.71
C ASP A 72 -1.37 -1.87 5.02
N PHE A 73 -1.27 -1.86 3.69
CA PHE A 73 -1.29 -0.63 2.89
C PHE A 73 -2.62 0.13 3.03
N HIS A 74 -3.75 -0.57 2.94
CA HIS A 74 -5.07 0.03 3.14
C HIS A 74 -5.29 0.52 4.58
N ALA A 75 -4.83 -0.25 5.58
CA ALA A 75 -4.89 0.15 6.98
C ALA A 75 -4.04 1.40 7.23
N THR A 76 -2.88 1.51 6.59
CA THR A 76 -2.02 2.70 6.63
C THR A 76 -2.74 3.94 6.08
N ILE A 77 -3.45 3.81 4.96
CA ILE A 77 -4.25 4.91 4.40
C ILE A 77 -5.33 5.38 5.39
N HIS A 78 -6.06 4.46 6.01
CA HIS A 78 -7.10 4.80 6.99
C HIS A 78 -6.50 5.50 8.21
N ALA A 79 -5.44 4.94 8.78
CA ALA A 79 -4.75 5.52 9.94
C ALA A 79 -4.22 6.93 9.63
N ALA A 80 -3.65 7.15 8.44
CA ALA A 80 -3.18 8.47 8.00
C ALA A 80 -4.32 9.51 7.85
N MET A 81 -5.54 9.06 7.59
CA MET A 81 -6.73 9.92 7.56
C MET A 81 -7.40 10.08 8.95
N GLY A 82 -6.82 9.51 10.02
CA GLY A 82 -7.39 9.54 11.36
C GLY A 82 -8.60 8.61 11.55
N VAL A 83 -8.75 7.60 10.68
CA VAL A 83 -9.80 6.59 10.76
C VAL A 83 -9.23 5.30 11.36
N ASP A 84 -9.89 4.75 12.36
CA ASP A 84 -9.53 3.43 12.91
C ASP A 84 -9.69 2.35 11.82
N PRO A 85 -8.60 1.71 11.34
CA PRO A 85 -8.65 0.71 10.29
C PRO A 85 -9.42 -0.56 10.70
N HIS A 86 -9.58 -0.82 12.00
CA HIS A 86 -10.29 -1.98 12.54
C HIS A 86 -11.77 -1.71 12.80
N LYS A 87 -12.26 -0.52 12.45
CA LYS A 87 -13.68 -0.19 12.58
C LYS A 87 -14.53 -1.13 11.72
N GLU A 88 -15.71 -1.44 12.22
CA GLU A 88 -16.71 -2.22 11.51
C GLU A 88 -17.91 -1.34 11.18
N LEU A 89 -18.51 -1.59 10.02
CA LEU A 89 -19.83 -1.10 9.65
C LEU A 89 -20.86 -2.14 10.08
N HIS A 90 -21.85 -1.70 10.84
CA HIS A 90 -22.89 -2.56 11.39
C HIS A 90 -24.20 -2.22 10.68
N GLU A 91 -24.33 -2.66 9.43
CA GLU A 91 -25.57 -2.56 8.66
C GLU A 91 -26.22 -3.96 8.58
N SER A 92 -27.52 -4.05 8.88
CA SER A 92 -28.29 -5.31 8.84
C SER A 92 -27.83 -6.42 9.79
N GLY A 93 -27.17 -6.08 10.91
CA GLY A 93 -26.85 -7.02 11.99
C GLY A 93 -25.62 -7.90 11.77
N ARG A 94 -24.88 -7.69 10.68
CA ARG A 94 -23.58 -8.33 10.44
C ARG A 94 -22.47 -7.28 10.50
N PRO A 95 -21.42 -7.48 11.31
CA PRO A 95 -20.25 -6.62 11.26
C PRO A 95 -19.50 -6.81 9.93
N VAL A 96 -19.19 -5.70 9.26
CA VAL A 96 -18.38 -5.66 8.04
C VAL A 96 -17.16 -4.78 8.31
N PRO A 97 -15.94 -5.35 8.38
CA PRO A 97 -14.72 -4.56 8.53
C PRO A 97 -14.54 -3.55 7.38
N ILE A 98 -14.09 -2.33 7.68
CA ILE A 98 -13.81 -1.33 6.63
C ILE A 98 -12.48 -1.56 5.90
N THR A 99 -11.60 -2.37 6.50
CA THR A 99 -10.37 -2.86 5.87
C THR A 99 -10.25 -4.36 6.10
N ASP A 100 -9.36 -5.02 5.36
CA ASP A 100 -9.10 -6.46 5.47
C ASP A 100 -8.15 -6.81 6.64
N GLY A 101 -8.35 -6.17 7.80
CA GLY A 101 -7.66 -6.49 9.06
C GLY A 101 -6.15 -6.21 9.10
N GLY A 102 -5.63 -5.42 8.15
CA GLY A 102 -4.22 -5.04 8.11
C GLY A 102 -3.79 -4.16 9.27
N LYS A 103 -2.47 -4.04 9.45
CA LYS A 103 -1.83 -3.18 10.44
C LYS A 103 -1.14 -2.02 9.75
N PRO A 104 -1.35 -0.77 10.19
CA PRO A 104 -0.63 0.37 9.65
C PRO A 104 0.89 0.18 9.72
N ILE A 105 1.60 0.60 8.68
CA ILE A 105 3.07 0.55 8.62
C ILE A 105 3.62 1.56 9.62
N ALA A 106 3.93 1.10 10.83
CA ALA A 106 4.29 1.96 11.96
C ALA A 106 5.45 2.92 11.65
N ALA A 107 6.41 2.50 10.81
CA ALA A 107 7.56 3.31 10.42
C ALA A 107 7.19 4.60 9.65
N LEU A 108 5.99 4.70 9.08
CA LEU A 108 5.51 5.90 8.40
C LEU A 108 4.87 6.93 9.35
N PHE A 109 4.66 6.58 10.61
CA PHE A 109 4.05 7.45 11.62
C PHE A 109 5.11 7.88 12.65
N ALA A 110 4.94 9.07 13.22
CA ALA A 110 5.82 9.64 14.25
C ALA A 110 5.32 9.30 15.66
#